data_AF-A0A4U7D6Q2-F1
#
_entry.id   AF-A0A4U7D6Q2-F1
#
_cell.length_a   1.000
_cell.length_b   1.000
_cell.length_c   1.000
_cell.angle_alpha   90.00
_cell.angle_beta   90.00
_cell.angle_gamma   90.00
#
_symmetry.space_group_name_H-M   'P 1'
#
loop_
_entity.id
_entity.type
_entity.pdbx_description
1 polymer ?
#
loop_
_entity_poly.entity_id
_entity_poly.type
_entity_poly.pdbx_seq_one_letter_code
_entity_poly.pdbx_strand_id
1 'polypeptide(L)'
;VTNERVRGRRLMRSFIILPMGLPAIFTITVWRGIFSSAEFGLVNQVLGLLGTSSVAWLSTRWPAFFAYNVTEMWLAYPFMVIITVSALQDVPEELHEAAMIDGA
;
A
#
# COMPACT_ATOMS: atom_id res chain seq x y z
N VAL A 1 11.73 6.07 -4.59
CA VAL A 1 12.42 4.97 -3.85
C VAL A 1 13.75 4.50 -4.47
N THR A 2 14.19 5.05 -5.60
CA THR A 2 15.43 4.65 -6.28
C THR A 2 16.53 5.70 -6.20
N ASN A 3 16.26 6.91 -5.71
CA ASN A 3 17.25 7.97 -5.58
C ASN A 3 18.02 7.87 -4.25
N GLU A 4 19.31 8.18 -4.23
CA GLU A 4 20.18 8.15 -3.05
C GLU A 4 19.81 9.17 -1.98
N ARG A 5 19.17 10.28 -2.36
CA ARG A 5 18.71 11.33 -1.45
C ARG A 5 17.53 10.89 -0.57
N VAL A 6 16.90 9.75 -0.87
CA VAL A 6 15.76 9.22 -0.10
C VAL A 6 16.25 8.56 1.19
N ARG A 7 16.09 9.24 2.32
CA ARG A 7 16.39 8.67 3.65
C ARG A 7 15.46 7.48 3.94
N GLY A 8 16.02 6.36 4.40
CA GLY A 8 15.23 5.15 4.69
C GLY A 8 14.83 4.32 3.46
N ARG A 9 15.44 4.56 2.29
CA ARG A 9 15.17 3.86 1.01
C ARG A 9 15.03 2.34 1.12
N ARG A 10 15.86 1.68 1.95
CA ARG A 10 15.82 0.21 2.13
C ARG A 10 14.51 -0.26 2.74
N LEU A 11 14.05 0.41 3.81
CA LEU A 11 12.79 0.08 4.47
C LEU A 11 11.60 0.34 3.54
N MET A 12 11.58 1.49 2.85
CA MET A 12 10.53 1.80 1.89
C MET A 12 10.42 0.74 0.78
N ARG A 13 11.56 0.31 0.23
CA ARG A 13 11.60 -0.77 -0.77
C ARG A 13 11.08 -2.08 -0.21
N SER A 14 11.48 -2.46 1.01
CA SER A 14 10.98 -3.67 1.67
C SER A 14 9.46 -3.64 1.81
N PHE A 15 8.87 -2.52 2.25
CA PHE A 15 7.42 -2.38 2.34
C PHE A 15 6.71 -2.46 0.99
N ILE A 16 7.30 -1.88 -0.07
CA ILE A 16 6.74 -1.92 -1.42
C ILE A 16 6.81 -3.33 -2.01
N ILE A 17 7.85 -4.10 -1.73
CA ILE A 17 8.02 -5.44 -2.31
C ILE A 17 7.21 -6.50 -1.55
N LEU A 18 6.88 -6.24 -0.28
CA LEU A 18 6.20 -7.19 0.62
C LEU A 18 4.95 -7.84 0.01
N PRO A 19 4.03 -7.10 -0.64
CA PRO A 19 2.81 -7.70 -1.21
C PRO A 19 3.10 -8.68 -2.35
N MET A 20 4.14 -8.43 -3.16
CA MET A 20 4.51 -9.31 -4.27
C MET A 20 5.25 -10.59 -3.83
N GLY A 21 5.86 -10.58 -2.65
CA GLY A 21 6.62 -11.72 -2.15
C GLY A 21 5.78 -12.84 -1.55
N LEU A 22 4.49 -12.60 -1.29
CA LEU A 22 3.59 -13.55 -0.62
C LEU A 22 2.65 -14.22 -1.62
N PRO A 23 2.34 -15.52 -1.47
CA PRO A 23 1.29 -16.17 -2.25
C PRO A 23 -0.05 -15.46 -2.07
N ALA A 24 -0.78 -15.20 -3.16
CA ALA A 24 -2.04 -14.45 -3.14
C ALA A 24 -3.06 -15.01 -2.13
N ILE A 25 -3.20 -16.34 -2.06
CA ILE A 25 -4.14 -16.98 -1.12
C ILE A 25 -3.78 -16.73 0.34
N PHE A 26 -2.49 -16.70 0.67
CA PHE A 26 -2.00 -16.40 2.01
C PHE A 26 -2.34 -14.96 2.37
N THR A 27 -2.01 -14.03 1.49
CA THR A 27 -2.30 -12.60 1.65
C THR A 27 -3.79 -12.34 1.86
N ILE A 28 -4.65 -12.91 1.01
CA ILE A 28 -6.11 -12.74 1.12
C ILE A 28 -6.62 -13.31 2.46
N THR A 29 -6.09 -14.45 2.90
CA THR A 29 -6.47 -15.05 4.19
C THR A 29 -6.08 -14.16 5.36
N VAL A 30 -4.88 -13.56 5.34
CA VAL A 30 -4.44 -12.60 6.36
C VAL A 30 -5.36 -11.37 6.38
N TRP A 31 -5.67 -10.79 5.23
CA TRP A 31 -6.58 -9.63 5.14
C TRP A 31 -8.00 -9.96 5.60
N ARG A 32 -8.51 -11.16 5.30
CA ARG A 32 -9.79 -11.64 5.86
C ARG A 32 -9.74 -11.76 7.39
N GLY A 33 -8.61 -12.16 7.97
CA GLY A 33 -8.40 -12.16 9.41
C GLY A 33 -8.34 -10.75 10.01
N ILE A 34 -7.65 -9.82 9.34
CA ILE A 34 -7.56 -8.41 9.72
C ILE A 34 -8.95 -7.76 9.77
N PHE A 35 -9.76 -8.00 8.74
CA PHE A 35 -11.15 -7.55 8.62
C PHE A 35 -12.18 -8.57 9.15
N SER A 36 -11.75 -9.50 10.01
CA SER A 36 -12.65 -10.48 10.61
C SER A 36 -13.76 -9.79 11.43
N SER A 37 -14.74 -10.58 11.84
CA SER A 37 -15.96 -10.14 12.53
C SER A 37 -15.69 -9.21 13.72
N ALA A 38 -16.78 -8.55 14.13
CA ALA A 38 -16.86 -7.43 15.05
C ALA A 38 -15.80 -7.37 16.17
N GLU A 39 -15.43 -8.45 16.86
CA GLU A 39 -14.51 -8.35 18.01
C GLU A 39 -13.12 -8.96 17.76
N PHE A 40 -12.99 -9.88 16.80
CA PHE A 40 -11.76 -10.66 16.63
C PHE A 40 -10.80 -10.05 15.60
N GLY A 41 -11.30 -9.26 14.65
CA GLY A 41 -10.48 -8.64 13.62
C GLY A 41 -9.51 -7.59 14.19
N LEU A 42 -8.27 -7.59 13.70
CA LEU A 42 -7.25 -6.61 14.12
C LEU A 42 -7.73 -5.16 13.97
N VAL A 43 -8.49 -4.85 12.91
CA VAL A 43 -9.04 -3.50 12.71
C VAL A 43 -10.01 -3.14 13.84
N ASN A 44 -10.86 -4.08 14.24
CA ASN A 44 -11.82 -3.84 15.33
C ASN A 44 -11.14 -3.76 16.70
N GLN A 45 -10.07 -4.51 16.93
CA GLN A 45 -9.27 -4.36 18.15
C GLN A 45 -8.68 -2.95 18.26
N VAL A 46 -8.13 -2.43 17.17
CA VAL A 46 -7.62 -1.05 17.11
C VAL A 46 -8.74 -0.02 17.32
N LEU A 47 -9.90 -0.22 16.69
CA LEU A 47 -11.08 0.60 16.90
C LEU A 47 -11.56 0.60 18.36
N GLY A 48 -11.52 -0.55 19.03
CA GLY A 48 -11.85 -0.69 20.45
C GLY A 48 -10.89 0.09 21.35
N LEU A 49 -9.59 0.11 21.03
CA LEU A 49 -8.60 0.94 21.74
C LEU A 49 -8.90 2.44 21.62
N LEU A 50 -9.56 2.85 20.53
CA LEU A 50 -10.01 4.23 20.31
C LEU A 50 -11.40 4.53 20.90
N GLY A 51 -12.01 3.57 21.61
CA GLY A 51 -13.32 3.71 22.24
C GLY A 51 -14.50 3.62 21.28
N THR A 52 -14.29 3.08 20.08
CA THR A 52 -15.34 2.94 19.05
C THR A 52 -15.95 1.54 19.04
N SER A 53 -17.21 1.44 18.62
CA SER A 53 -17.90 0.16 18.47
C SER A 53 -17.35 -0.64 17.29
N SER A 54 -17.33 -1.95 17.43
CA SER A 54 -16.98 -2.89 16.39
C SER A 54 -17.77 -2.73 15.10
N VAL A 55 -17.09 -2.90 13.96
CA VAL A 55 -17.67 -2.83 12.62
C VAL A 55 -17.74 -4.23 12.00
N ALA A 56 -18.91 -4.55 11.41
CA ALA A 56 -19.10 -5.77 10.64
C ALA A 56 -18.54 -5.60 9.21
N TRP A 57 -17.20 -5.58 9.11
CA TRP A 57 -16.45 -5.22 7.90
C TRP A 57 -16.88 -6.00 6.65
N LEU A 58 -17.14 -7.30 6.76
CA LEU A 58 -17.43 -8.14 5.59
C LEU A 58 -18.92 -8.44 5.41
N SER A 59 -19.80 -7.85 6.23
CA SER A 59 -21.23 -8.19 6.26
C SER A 59 -22.14 -7.11 5.69
N THR A 60 -21.62 -5.89 5.46
CA THR A 60 -22.41 -4.75 4.99
C THR A 60 -21.72 -4.07 3.82
N ARG A 61 -22.51 -3.48 2.90
CA ARG A 61 -22.03 -3.01 1.60
C ARG A 61 -20.83 -2.06 1.69
N TRP A 62 -20.92 -1.02 2.51
CA TRP A 62 -19.88 0.02 2.56
C TRP A 62 -18.61 -0.43 3.28
N PRO A 63 -18.68 -1.04 4.48
CA PRO A 63 -17.50 -1.62 5.12
C PRO A 63 -16.82 -2.70 4.26
N ALA A 64 -17.59 -3.54 3.56
CA ALA A 64 -17.02 -4.60 2.73
C ALA A 64 -16.31 -4.03 1.50
N PHE A 65 -16.92 -3.00 0.89
CA PHE A 65 -16.29 -2.25 -0.18
C PHE A 65 -14.99 -1.59 0.29
N PHE A 66 -14.98 -0.97 1.48
CA PHE A 66 -13.77 -0.37 2.04
C PHE A 66 -12.67 -1.41 2.30
N ALA A 67 -13.01 -2.52 2.97
CA ALA A 67 -12.07 -3.60 3.26
C ALA A 67 -11.44 -4.19 1.98
N TYR A 68 -12.27 -4.38 0.95
CA TYR A 68 -11.82 -4.80 -0.37
C TYR A 68 -10.86 -3.78 -1.01
N ASN A 69 -11.24 -2.51 -1.07
CA ASN A 69 -10.41 -1.46 -1.69
C ASN A 69 -9.06 -1.29 -0.98
N VAL A 70 -9.04 -1.35 0.36
CA VAL A 70 -7.78 -1.29 1.13
C VAL A 70 -6.89 -2.48 0.80
N THR A 71 -7.46 -3.69 0.76
CA THR A 71 -6.72 -4.92 0.43
C THR A 71 -6.18 -4.86 -1.00
N GLU A 72 -7.02 -4.48 -1.97
CA GLU A 72 -6.66 -4.39 -3.38
C GLU A 72 -5.62 -3.31 -3.64
N MET A 73 -5.78 -2.13 -3.02
CA MET A 73 -4.81 -1.05 -3.15
C MET A 73 -3.43 -1.48 -2.62
N TRP A 74 -3.38 -2.22 -1.51
CA TRP A 74 -2.13 -2.75 -0.98
C TRP A 74 -1.48 -3.78 -1.91
N LEU A 75 -2.27 -4.65 -2.54
CA LEU A 75 -1.81 -5.63 -3.53
C LEU A 75 -1.33 -4.99 -4.84
N ALA A 76 -2.02 -3.94 -5.31
CA ALA A 76 -1.75 -3.28 -6.58
C ALA A 76 -0.62 -2.23 -6.48
N TYR A 77 -0.38 -1.68 -5.29
CA TYR A 77 0.62 -0.62 -5.08
C TYR A 77 2.03 -0.95 -5.63
N PRO A 78 2.59 -2.16 -5.42
CA PRO A 78 3.93 -2.49 -5.91
C PRO A 78 4.03 -2.43 -7.43
N PHE A 79 2.99 -2.90 -8.12
CA PHE A 79 2.92 -2.87 -9.58
C PHE A 79 2.90 -1.42 -10.09
N MET A 80 2.08 -0.56 -9.48
CA MET A 80 2.03 0.86 -9.82
C MET A 80 3.39 1.53 -9.61
N VAL A 81 4.06 1.25 -8.48
CA VAL A 81 5.41 1.79 -8.23
C VAL A 81 6.41 1.33 -9.28
N ILE A 82 6.38 0.05 -9.69
CA ILE A 82 7.29 -0.47 -10.73
C ILE A 82 7.07 0.29 -12.03
N ILE A 83 5.83 0.42 -12.51
CA ILE A 83 5.52 1.13 -13.75
C ILE A 83 5.97 2.58 -13.68
N THR A 84 5.62 3.29 -12.60
CA THR A 84 6.01 4.70 -12.46
C THR A 84 7.52 4.86 -12.41
N VAL A 85 8.24 3.99 -11.70
CA VAL A 85 9.71 4.05 -11.64
C VAL A 85 10.32 3.74 -13.00
N SER A 86 9.84 2.71 -13.72
CA SER A 86 10.31 2.39 -15.06
C SER A 86 10.11 3.56 -16.02
N ALA A 87 8.92 4.15 -16.04
CA ALA A 87 8.63 5.32 -16.88
C ALA A 87 9.52 6.52 -16.54
N LEU A 88 9.83 6.74 -15.26
CA LEU A 88 10.74 7.82 -14.84
C LEU A 88 12.20 7.52 -15.18
N GLN A 89 12.61 6.25 -15.24
CA GLN A 89 13.96 5.85 -15.62
C GLN A 89 14.23 6.02 -17.12
N ASP A 90 13.18 6.04 -17.94
CA ASP A 90 13.27 6.27 -19.38
C ASP A 90 13.40 7.76 -19.76
N VAL A 91 13.23 8.68 -18.80
CA VAL A 91 13.36 10.13 -19.04
C VAL A 91 14.84 10.50 -19.21
N PRO A 92 15.23 11.16 -20.33
CA PRO A 92 16.62 11.59 -20.55
C PRO A 92 17.13 12.56 -19.48
N GLU A 93 18.40 12.38 -19.08
CA GLU A 93 19.06 13.23 -18.08
C GLU A 93 19.17 14.69 -18.52
N GLU A 94 19.32 14.94 -19.82
CA GLU A 94 19.38 16.28 -20.43
C GLU A 94 18.14 17.14 -20.09
N LEU A 95 16.95 16.52 -19.98
CA LEU A 95 15.72 17.24 -19.60
C LEU A 95 15.77 17.67 -18.13
N HIS A 96 16.42 16.90 -17.27
CA HIS A 96 16.64 17.27 -15.88
C HIS A 96 17.67 18.40 -15.75
N GLU A 97 18.74 18.37 -16.56
CA GLU A 97 19.75 19.44 -16.59
C GLU A 97 19.17 20.76 -17.12
N ALA A 98 18.41 20.72 -18.22
CA ALA A 98 17.72 21.89 -18.75
C ALA A 98 16.76 22.48 -17.73
N ALA A 99 15.99 21.64 -17.02
CA ALA A 99 15.12 22.08 -15.94
C ALA A 99 15.87 22.81 -14.82
N MET A 100 17.06 22.31 -14.42
CA MET A 100 17.87 22.99 -13.40
C MET A 100 18.42 24.34 -13.88
N ILE A 101 18.77 24.48 -15.17
CA ILE A 101 19.21 25.75 -15.77
C ILE A 101 18.05 26.76 -15.80
N ASP A 102 16.86 26.30 -16.16
CA ASP A 102 15.63 27.11 -16.20
C ASP A 102 15.04 27.41 -14.81
N GLY A 103 15.62 26.84 -13.74
CA GLY A 103 15.27 27.11 -12.35
C GLY A 103 14.10 26.29 -11.79
N ALA A 104 13.82 25.12 -12.36
CA ALA A 104 12.85 24.14 -11.87
C ALA A 104 13.45 23.11 -10.88
#